data_AF-A0A2S5MHY2-F1
#
_entry.id   AF-A0A2S5MHY2-F1
#
_cell.length_a   1.000
_cell.length_b   1.000
_cell.length_c   1.000
_cell.angle_alpha   90.00
_cell.angle_beta   90.00
_cell.angle_gamma   90.00
#
_symmetry.space_group_name_H-M   'P 1'
#
loop_
_entity.id
_entity.type
_entity.pdbx_description
1 polymer ?
#
loop_
_entity_poly.entity_id
_entity_poly.type
_entity_poly.pdbx_seq_one_letter_code
_entity_poly.pdbx_strand_id
1 'polypeptide(L)'
;MTQKRISHAEATPVKVVIVTMDTHVAAATDRARRALSREIPGLTLSVHAASEFAASPKALDACLTEIAEADIIVNAMLFLEEHFTPLLAALAARRDHCDAMISIMSAGEVAKLTRMGRFDMSAPTSGFMSLLKRLRGKKGKSEAAGAKQMKMLRRLPKILRFIPGTAQDVRAYFLTLQYWLAG
;
A
#
# COMPACT_ATOMS: atom_id res chain seq x y z
N MET A 1 -25.57 -24.44 35.96
CA MET A 1 -25.07 -23.49 34.95
C MET A 1 -24.21 -24.24 33.96
N THR A 2 -24.70 -24.45 32.74
CA THR A 2 -23.97 -25.14 31.68
C THR A 2 -22.89 -24.20 31.16
N GLN A 3 -21.62 -24.58 31.33
CA GLN A 3 -20.47 -23.83 30.82
C GLN A 3 -20.60 -23.70 29.29
N LYS A 4 -20.85 -22.48 28.79
CA LYS A 4 -20.79 -22.20 27.35
C LYS A 4 -19.38 -22.56 26.87
N ARG A 5 -19.28 -23.53 25.97
CA ARG A 5 -18.04 -23.80 25.23
C ARG A 5 -17.59 -22.49 24.60
N ILE A 6 -16.34 -22.12 24.82
CA ILE A 6 -15.70 -21.00 24.13
C ILE A 6 -15.73 -21.40 22.64
N SER A 7 -16.69 -20.88 21.88
CA SER A 7 -16.67 -21.02 20.44
C SER A 7 -15.35 -20.41 19.97
N HIS A 8 -14.66 -21.05 19.03
CA HIS A 8 -13.55 -20.41 18.33
C HIS A 8 -14.00 -19.01 17.93
N ALA A 9 -13.21 -17.98 18.26
CA ALA A 9 -13.47 -16.64 17.78
C ALA A 9 -13.59 -16.72 16.25
N GLU A 10 -14.73 -16.31 15.71
CA GLU A 10 -14.99 -16.29 14.29
C GLU A 10 -13.88 -15.44 13.63
N ALA A 11 -13.23 -15.97 12.59
CA ALA A 11 -12.10 -15.29 11.99
C ALA A 11 -12.58 -14.00 11.32
N THR A 12 -12.14 -12.84 11.82
CA THR A 12 -12.45 -11.54 11.23
C THR A 12 -12.03 -11.54 9.75
N PRO A 13 -12.97 -11.33 8.80
CA PRO A 13 -12.61 -11.19 7.40
C PRO A 13 -11.74 -9.95 7.19
N VAL A 14 -10.67 -10.08 6.40
CA VAL A 14 -9.79 -8.97 6.02
C VAL A 14 -9.52 -9.06 4.53
N LYS A 15 -9.89 -8.04 3.76
CA LYS A 15 -9.70 -7.96 2.31
C LYS A 15 -8.57 -7.01 1.95
N VAL A 16 -7.49 -7.57 1.40
CA VAL A 16 -6.32 -6.82 0.94
C VAL A 16 -6.26 -6.86 -0.58
N VAL A 17 -6.26 -5.67 -1.20
CA VAL A 17 -6.21 -5.52 -2.65
C VAL A 17 -4.91 -4.84 -3.05
N ILE A 18 -4.16 -5.47 -3.94
CA ILE A 18 -2.95 -4.92 -4.54
C ILE A 18 -3.26 -4.50 -5.98
N VAL A 19 -3.03 -3.23 -6.30
CA VAL A 19 -3.13 -2.71 -7.67
C VAL A 19 -1.75 -2.30 -8.12
N THR A 20 -1.24 -2.90 -9.19
CA THR A 20 0.13 -2.64 -9.62
C THR A 20 0.34 -2.73 -11.13
N MET A 21 1.42 -2.15 -11.63
CA MET A 21 1.84 -2.36 -13.01
C MET A 21 2.64 -3.64 -13.24
N ASP A 22 3.17 -4.25 -12.17
CA ASP A 22 4.06 -5.40 -12.29
C ASP A 22 3.30 -6.71 -12.22
N THR A 23 3.22 -7.41 -13.34
CA THR A 23 2.56 -8.72 -13.44
C THR A 23 3.29 -9.81 -12.66
N HIS A 24 4.59 -9.66 -12.35
CA HIS A 24 5.33 -10.64 -11.54
C HIS A 24 4.89 -10.67 -10.08
N VAL A 25 4.29 -9.57 -9.60
CA VAL A 25 3.74 -9.49 -8.24
C VAL A 25 2.65 -10.53 -8.05
N ALA A 26 1.90 -10.90 -9.10
CA ALA A 26 0.83 -11.90 -8.99
C ALA A 26 1.34 -13.24 -8.44
N ALA A 27 2.47 -13.74 -8.96
CA ALA A 27 3.06 -14.98 -8.51
C ALA A 27 3.59 -14.90 -7.06
N ALA A 28 4.13 -13.75 -6.66
CA ALA A 28 4.58 -13.52 -5.28
C ALA A 28 3.40 -13.44 -4.30
N THR A 29 2.35 -12.71 -4.67
CA THR A 29 1.09 -12.61 -3.93
C THR A 29 0.45 -13.97 -3.75
N ASP A 30 0.43 -14.82 -4.77
CA ASP A 30 -0.13 -16.17 -4.65
C ASP A 30 0.64 -17.07 -3.68
N ARG A 31 1.97 -16.94 -3.64
CA ARG A 31 2.79 -17.63 -2.63
C ARG A 31 2.47 -17.11 -1.22
N ALA A 32 2.40 -15.79 -1.07
CA ALA A 32 2.05 -15.15 0.20
C ALA A 32 0.65 -15.58 0.68
N ARG A 33 -0.35 -15.59 -0.20
CA ARG A 33 -1.71 -16.04 0.09
C ARG A 33 -1.75 -17.47 0.63
N ARG A 34 -0.99 -18.39 0.03
CA ARG A 34 -0.91 -19.79 0.50
C ARG A 34 -0.24 -19.93 1.86
N ALA A 35 0.76 -19.10 2.16
CA ALA A 35 1.41 -19.09 3.46
C ALA A 35 0.50 -18.49 4.53
N LEU A 36 -0.12 -17.35 4.23
CA LEU A 36 -0.90 -16.56 5.18
C LEU A 36 -2.28 -17.15 5.46
N SER A 37 -2.87 -17.95 4.57
CA SER A 37 -4.20 -18.53 4.80
C SER A 37 -4.27 -19.42 6.07
N ARG A 38 -3.13 -19.96 6.51
CA ARG A 38 -3.04 -20.74 7.75
C ARG A 38 -2.90 -19.86 9.00
N GLU A 39 -2.27 -18.70 8.87
CA GLU A 39 -1.99 -17.78 9.97
C GLU A 39 -3.14 -16.78 10.19
N ILE A 40 -3.82 -16.40 9.11
CA ILE A 40 -4.91 -15.43 9.09
C ILE A 40 -6.07 -16.02 8.28
N PRO A 41 -6.92 -16.89 8.88
CA PRO A 41 -7.95 -17.61 8.16
C PRO A 41 -9.00 -16.73 7.45
N GLY A 42 -9.23 -15.50 7.95
CA GLY A 42 -10.13 -14.54 7.34
C GLY A 42 -9.52 -13.69 6.21
N LEU A 43 -8.23 -13.86 5.90
CA LEU A 43 -7.53 -13.04 4.91
C LEU A 43 -7.93 -13.44 3.48
N THR A 44 -8.40 -12.45 2.72
CA THR A 44 -8.50 -12.50 1.27
C THR A 44 -7.46 -11.55 0.68
N LEU A 45 -6.66 -12.05 -0.26
CA LEU A 45 -5.60 -11.29 -0.91
C LEU A 45 -5.76 -11.37 -2.43
N SER A 46 -5.99 -10.22 -3.08
CA SER A 46 -6.13 -10.10 -4.53
C SER A 46 -5.10 -9.14 -5.12
N VAL A 47 -4.78 -9.34 -6.39
CA VAL A 47 -3.81 -8.56 -7.15
C VAL A 47 -4.35 -8.28 -8.54
N HIS A 48 -4.28 -7.01 -8.95
CA HIS A 48 -4.75 -6.53 -10.23
C HIS A 48 -3.62 -5.83 -10.97
N ALA A 49 -3.29 -6.34 -12.15
CA ALA A 49 -2.29 -5.76 -13.03
C ALA A 49 -2.94 -4.66 -13.88
N ALA A 50 -2.64 -3.39 -13.57
CA ALA A 50 -3.23 -2.25 -14.24
C ALA A 50 -2.80 -2.13 -15.72
N SER A 51 -1.75 -2.83 -16.13
CA SER A 51 -1.34 -2.99 -17.55
C SER A 51 -2.41 -3.70 -18.38
N GLU A 52 -3.28 -4.48 -17.76
CA GLU A 52 -4.28 -5.29 -18.46
C GLU A 52 -5.58 -4.52 -18.72
N PHE A 53 -5.81 -3.40 -18.03
CA PHE A 53 -7.10 -2.70 -18.06
C PHE A 53 -7.47 -2.15 -19.43
N ALA A 54 -6.48 -1.64 -20.18
CA ALA A 54 -6.70 -1.14 -21.53
C ALA A 54 -7.14 -2.26 -22.50
N ALA A 55 -6.64 -3.48 -22.30
CA ALA A 55 -6.98 -4.64 -23.13
C ALA A 55 -8.20 -5.42 -22.61
N SER A 56 -8.59 -5.23 -21.35
CA SER A 56 -9.65 -6.00 -20.70
C SER A 56 -10.50 -5.12 -19.78
N PRO A 57 -11.63 -4.59 -20.28
CA PRO A 57 -12.61 -3.87 -19.45
C PRO A 57 -13.10 -4.71 -18.26
N LYS A 58 -13.22 -6.03 -18.44
CA LYS A 58 -13.59 -6.96 -17.37
C LYS A 58 -12.56 -6.99 -16.23
N ALA A 59 -11.27 -6.88 -16.54
CA ALA A 59 -10.21 -6.83 -15.51
C ALA A 59 -10.28 -5.52 -14.71
N LEU A 60 -10.60 -4.41 -15.39
CA LEU A 60 -10.86 -3.13 -14.74
C LEU A 60 -12.09 -3.22 -13.83
N ASP A 61 -13.22 -3.72 -14.30
CA ASP A 61 -14.47 -3.85 -13.51
C ASP A 61 -14.27 -4.73 -12.27
N ALA A 62 -13.52 -5.83 -12.40
CA ALA A 62 -13.15 -6.67 -11.27
C ALA A 62 -12.30 -5.90 -10.25
N CYS A 63 -11.30 -5.13 -10.71
CA CYS A 63 -10.48 -4.30 -9.83
C CYS A 63 -11.32 -3.23 -9.10
N LEU A 64 -12.26 -2.59 -9.80
CA LEU A 64 -13.12 -1.56 -9.20
C LEU A 64 -14.04 -2.14 -8.12
N THR A 65 -14.61 -3.33 -8.37
CA THR A 65 -15.40 -4.08 -7.38
C THR A 65 -14.56 -4.42 -6.15
N GLU A 66 -13.35 -4.94 -6.36
CA GLU A 66 -12.44 -5.30 -5.28
C GLU A 66 -12.03 -4.07 -4.44
N ILE A 67 -11.73 -2.94 -5.09
CA ILE A 67 -11.46 -1.66 -4.42
C ILE A 67 -12.63 -1.24 -3.53
N ALA A 68 -13.88 -1.35 -4.02
CA ALA A 68 -15.05 -0.89 -3.27
C ALA A 68 -15.23 -1.59 -1.91
N GLU A 69 -14.71 -2.80 -1.76
CA GLU A 69 -14.87 -3.66 -0.59
C GLU A 69 -13.59 -3.81 0.25
N ALA A 70 -12.43 -3.35 -0.24
CA ALA A 70 -11.14 -3.61 0.37
C ALA A 70 -10.93 -2.91 1.72
N ASP A 71 -10.43 -3.63 2.72
CA ASP A 71 -10.02 -3.05 4.01
C ASP A 71 -8.62 -2.42 3.91
N ILE A 72 -7.73 -3.01 3.10
CA ILE A 72 -6.40 -2.47 2.82
C ILE A 72 -6.16 -2.44 1.31
N ILE A 73 -5.75 -1.29 0.80
CA ILE A 73 -5.41 -1.11 -0.62
C ILE A 73 -3.94 -0.73 -0.75
N VAL A 74 -3.19 -1.46 -1.58
CA VAL A 74 -1.80 -1.15 -1.94
C VAL A 74 -1.73 -0.81 -3.42
N ASN A 75 -1.47 0.45 -3.73
CA ASN A 75 -1.24 0.93 -5.10
C ASN A 75 0.27 1.04 -5.34
N ALA A 76 0.81 0.24 -6.25
CA ALA A 76 2.25 0.17 -6.46
C ALA A 76 2.64 0.35 -7.93
N MET A 77 3.60 1.24 -8.21
CA MET A 77 4.16 1.43 -9.55
C MET A 77 3.19 2.03 -10.59
N LEU A 78 2.11 2.69 -10.14
CA LEU A 78 1.12 3.32 -11.02
C LEU A 78 1.65 4.68 -11.53
N PHE A 79 2.41 4.67 -12.62
CA PHE A 79 3.05 5.87 -13.18
C PHE A 79 2.38 6.41 -14.45
N LEU A 80 1.75 5.55 -15.25
CA LEU A 80 1.13 5.96 -16.51
C LEU A 80 -0.32 6.37 -16.26
N GLU A 81 -0.68 7.54 -16.77
CA GLU A 81 -1.99 8.14 -16.56
C GLU A 81 -3.14 7.23 -17.00
N GLU A 82 -3.00 6.57 -18.15
CA GLU A 82 -3.99 5.62 -18.66
C GLU A 82 -4.29 4.46 -17.70
N HIS A 83 -3.34 4.10 -16.83
CA HIS A 83 -3.49 2.97 -15.90
C HIS A 83 -4.07 3.38 -14.54
N PHE A 84 -3.87 4.62 -14.09
CA PHE A 84 -4.41 5.07 -12.80
C PHE A 84 -5.67 5.92 -12.93
N THR A 85 -5.85 6.66 -14.03
CA THR A 85 -7.02 7.54 -14.23
C THR A 85 -8.34 6.80 -14.10
N PRO A 86 -8.52 5.59 -14.66
CA PRO A 86 -9.76 4.82 -14.47
C PRO A 86 -10.05 4.44 -13.01
N LEU A 87 -9.02 4.41 -12.16
CA LEU A 87 -9.12 3.98 -10.76
C LEU A 87 -9.33 5.15 -9.79
N LEU A 88 -8.95 6.37 -10.16
CA LEU A 88 -8.89 7.52 -9.24
C LEU A 88 -10.21 7.76 -8.52
N ALA A 89 -11.34 7.71 -9.23
CA ALA A 89 -12.65 7.94 -8.64
C ALA A 89 -13.00 6.87 -7.58
N ALA A 90 -12.78 5.60 -7.90
CA ALA A 90 -13.05 4.48 -6.98
C ALA A 90 -12.10 4.49 -5.78
N LEU A 91 -10.81 4.74 -6.00
CA LEU A 91 -9.83 4.87 -4.92
C LEU A 91 -10.16 6.04 -4.01
N ALA A 92 -10.50 7.22 -4.55
CA ALA A 92 -10.90 8.37 -3.76
C ALA A 92 -12.17 8.10 -2.94
N ALA A 93 -13.17 7.46 -3.54
CA ALA A 93 -14.40 7.08 -2.86
C ALA A 93 -14.15 6.06 -1.74
N ARG A 94 -13.30 5.05 -1.98
CA ARG A 94 -12.99 4.04 -0.96
C ARG A 94 -12.09 4.58 0.15
N ARG A 95 -11.25 5.56 -0.17
CA ARG A 95 -10.17 6.04 0.69
C ARG A 95 -10.61 6.11 2.14
N ASP A 96 -11.63 6.90 2.47
CA ASP A 96 -12.06 7.17 3.86
C ASP A 96 -12.86 6.03 4.54
N HIS A 97 -13.12 4.95 3.81
CA HIS A 97 -13.86 3.78 4.29
C HIS A 97 -13.02 2.51 4.45
N CYS A 98 -11.77 2.50 3.96
CA CYS A 98 -10.81 1.42 4.22
C CYS A 98 -9.95 1.70 5.46
N ASP A 99 -9.32 0.70 6.06
CA ASP A 99 -8.42 0.87 7.20
C ASP A 99 -7.11 1.55 6.77
N ALA A 100 -6.59 1.20 5.59
CA ALA A 100 -5.41 1.82 5.03
C ALA A 100 -5.40 1.81 3.49
N MET A 101 -4.97 2.93 2.92
CA MET A 101 -4.62 3.04 1.51
C MET A 101 -3.15 3.44 1.41
N ILE A 102 -2.34 2.63 0.74
CA ILE A 102 -0.89 2.82 0.65
C ILE A 102 -0.50 2.93 -0.82
N SER A 103 -0.02 4.11 -1.22
CA SER A 103 0.45 4.33 -2.58
C SER A 103 1.98 4.48 -2.60
N ILE A 104 2.68 3.47 -3.11
CA ILE A 104 4.15 3.43 -3.21
C ILE A 104 4.60 3.48 -4.66
N MET A 105 5.67 4.22 -4.94
CA MET A 105 6.24 4.31 -6.30
C MET A 105 5.17 4.67 -7.35
N SER A 106 4.24 5.57 -7.06
CA SER A 106 3.14 5.92 -7.97
C SER A 106 3.14 7.41 -8.28
N ALA A 107 2.35 7.83 -9.29
CA ALA A 107 2.12 9.22 -9.66
C ALA A 107 1.61 10.04 -8.46
N GLY A 108 1.78 11.38 -8.52
CA GLY A 108 1.50 12.26 -7.39
C GLY A 108 0.02 12.24 -6.98
N GLU A 109 -0.87 12.09 -7.94
CA GLU A 109 -2.32 11.96 -7.82
C GLU A 109 -2.68 10.74 -6.97
N VAL A 110 -2.10 9.58 -7.29
CA VAL A 110 -2.29 8.32 -6.55
C VAL A 110 -1.59 8.38 -5.20
N ALA A 111 -0.40 8.98 -5.12
CA ALA A 111 0.38 9.09 -3.90
C ALA A 111 -0.37 9.88 -2.81
N LYS A 112 -1.06 10.97 -3.18
CA LYS A 112 -1.87 11.79 -2.27
C LYS A 112 -3.02 11.01 -1.63
N LEU A 113 -3.49 9.92 -2.24
CA LEU A 113 -4.53 9.08 -1.67
C LEU A 113 -4.03 8.25 -0.48
N THR A 114 -2.72 8.18 -0.22
CA THR A 114 -2.18 7.44 0.92
C THR A 114 -2.75 7.95 2.25
N ARG A 115 -3.38 7.05 3.01
CA ARG A 115 -3.78 7.23 4.40
C ARG A 115 -3.52 5.94 5.17
N MET A 116 -2.88 6.08 6.33
CA MET A 116 -2.67 4.96 7.24
C MET A 116 -2.58 5.48 8.68
N GLY A 117 -3.53 5.12 9.52
CA GLY A 117 -3.64 5.70 10.87
C GLY A 117 -3.74 7.23 10.79
N ARG A 118 -2.83 7.92 11.47
CA ARG A 118 -2.75 9.40 11.46
C ARG A 118 -1.87 9.95 10.34
N PHE A 119 -1.25 9.08 9.55
CA PHE A 119 -0.45 9.48 8.41
C PHE A 119 -1.33 9.70 7.19
N ASP A 120 -1.29 10.91 6.65
CA ASP A 120 -2.07 11.34 5.49
C ASP A 120 -1.17 12.13 4.55
N MET A 121 -1.06 11.70 3.29
CA MET A 121 -0.25 12.38 2.26
C MET A 121 -0.99 13.52 1.52
N SER A 122 -2.31 13.62 1.68
CA SER A 122 -3.11 14.75 1.19
C SER A 122 -3.02 15.97 2.13
N ALA A 123 -2.77 15.73 3.42
CA ALA A 123 -2.64 16.76 4.41
C ALA A 123 -1.45 17.71 4.10
N PRO A 124 -1.55 19.01 4.49
CA PRO A 124 -0.44 19.94 4.39
C PRO A 124 0.81 19.34 5.01
N THR A 125 1.96 19.60 4.38
CA THR A 125 3.23 18.96 4.71
C THR A 125 3.61 19.24 6.17
N SER A 126 3.24 18.34 7.11
CA SER A 126 3.66 18.41 8.50
C SER A 126 5.15 18.11 8.63
N GLY A 127 5.77 18.46 9.76
CA GLY A 127 7.24 18.47 9.95
C GLY A 127 7.97 17.20 9.50
N PHE A 128 7.35 16.01 9.64
CA PHE A 128 7.92 14.75 9.15
C PHE A 128 7.89 14.62 7.62
N MET A 129 6.84 15.10 6.97
CA MET A 129 6.72 15.09 5.51
C MET A 129 7.65 16.09 4.84
N SER A 130 7.95 17.23 5.49
CA SER A 130 8.89 18.22 4.97
C SER A 130 10.33 17.73 5.07
N LEU A 131 10.66 17.02 6.17
CA LEU A 131 11.90 16.28 6.30
C LEU A 131 12.00 15.21 5.21
N LEU A 132 10.95 14.44 4.97
CA LEU A 132 10.93 13.45 3.90
C LEU A 132 11.11 14.02 2.50
N LYS A 133 10.50 15.16 2.22
CA LYS A 133 10.67 15.87 0.94
C LYS A 133 12.12 16.30 0.74
N ARG A 134 12.81 16.72 1.82
CA ARG A 134 14.24 17.03 1.82
C ARG A 134 15.10 15.76 1.64
N LEU A 135 14.72 14.65 2.27
CA LEU A 135 15.42 13.37 2.18
C LEU A 135 15.24 12.69 0.81
N ARG A 136 14.08 12.83 0.16
CA ARG A 136 13.86 12.41 -1.24
C ARG A 136 14.75 13.17 -2.24
N GLY A 137 15.36 14.28 -1.83
CA GLY A 137 16.27 15.11 -2.62
C GLY A 137 15.60 15.80 -3.81
N LYS A 138 16.12 16.97 -4.19
CA LYS A 138 15.91 17.49 -5.55
C LYS A 138 16.71 16.59 -6.50
N LYS A 139 16.14 16.22 -7.66
CA LYS A 139 16.80 15.43 -8.72
C LYS A 139 18.18 16.00 -9.03
N GLY A 140 19.22 15.50 -8.37
CA GLY A 140 20.62 15.80 -8.62
C GLY A 140 21.19 14.68 -9.47
N LYS A 141 21.79 15.02 -10.62
CA LYS A 141 22.22 14.13 -11.69
C LYS A 141 23.48 13.28 -11.34
N SER A 142 23.53 12.61 -10.19
CA SER A 142 24.64 11.69 -9.88
C SER A 142 24.17 10.37 -9.26
N GLU A 143 24.69 9.25 -9.75
CA GLU A 143 24.39 7.90 -9.25
C GLU A 143 24.70 7.74 -7.76
N ALA A 144 25.73 8.43 -7.26
CA ALA A 144 26.09 8.46 -5.85
C ALA A 144 24.98 9.08 -4.95
N ALA A 145 24.13 9.96 -5.50
CA ALA A 145 23.00 10.53 -4.77
C ALA A 145 21.87 9.50 -4.60
N GLY A 146 21.58 8.71 -5.63
CA GLY A 146 20.55 7.65 -5.59
C GLY A 146 20.88 6.54 -4.58
N ALA A 147 22.13 6.06 -4.57
CA ALA A 147 22.58 5.06 -3.60
C ALA A 147 22.48 5.56 -2.15
N LYS A 148 22.84 6.82 -1.90
CA LYS A 148 22.71 7.45 -0.57
C LYS A 148 21.24 7.62 -0.16
N GLN A 149 20.36 7.98 -1.08
CA GLN A 149 18.92 8.07 -0.84
C GLN A 149 18.32 6.71 -0.47
N MET A 150 18.68 5.65 -1.20
CA MET A 150 18.24 4.29 -0.89
C MET A 150 18.77 3.79 0.46
N LYS A 151 20.04 4.08 0.79
CA LYS A 151 20.63 3.77 2.11
C LYS A 151 19.87 4.46 3.23
N MET A 152 19.40 5.68 3.00
CA MET A 152 18.62 6.44 3.96
C MET A 152 17.18 5.92 4.10
N LEU A 153 16.51 5.60 2.98
CA LEU A 153 15.19 4.95 3.00
C LEU A 153 15.22 3.63 3.80
N ARG A 154 16.30 2.85 3.68
CA ARG A 154 16.53 1.62 4.47
C ARG A 154 16.74 1.88 5.96
N ARG A 155 17.27 3.05 6.34
CA ARG A 155 17.57 3.41 7.75
C ARG A 155 16.40 4.07 8.46
N LEU A 156 15.53 4.78 7.74
CA LEU A 156 14.44 5.55 8.33
C LEU A 156 13.53 4.72 9.26
N PRO A 157 13.02 3.54 8.89
CA PRO A 157 12.24 2.71 9.80
C PRO A 157 12.95 2.28 11.08
N LYS A 158 14.29 2.12 11.04
CA LYS A 158 15.08 1.74 12.22
C LYS A 158 15.20 2.88 13.23
N ILE A 159 15.15 4.13 12.76
CA ILE A 159 15.15 5.32 13.61
C ILE A 159 13.74 5.55 14.17
N LEU A 160 12.74 5.55 13.28
CA LEU A 160 11.36 5.83 13.64
C LEU A 160 10.78 4.82 14.64
N ARG A 161 11.33 3.59 14.73
CA ARG A 161 10.86 2.56 15.68
C ARG A 161 10.86 3.03 17.15
N PHE A 162 11.70 4.00 17.49
CA PHE A 162 11.84 4.52 18.85
C PHE A 162 10.94 5.74 19.14
N ILE A 163 10.22 6.25 18.15
CA ILE A 163 9.38 7.45 18.27
C ILE A 163 7.90 7.03 18.27
N PRO A 164 7.13 7.31 19.33
CA PRO A 164 5.71 6.94 19.39
C PRO A 164 4.84 7.87 18.52
N GLY A 165 3.55 7.53 18.40
CA GLY A 165 2.55 8.35 17.69
C GLY A 165 2.67 8.24 16.17
N THR A 166 2.38 9.33 15.45
CA THR A 166 2.34 9.38 13.97
C THR A 166 3.64 8.92 13.30
N ALA A 167 4.78 8.97 14.00
CA ALA A 167 6.04 8.43 13.50
C ALA A 167 5.99 6.92 13.22
N GLN A 168 5.15 6.15 13.93
CA GLN A 168 4.95 4.72 13.66
C GLN A 168 4.14 4.48 12.39
N ASP A 169 3.14 5.32 12.11
CA ASP A 169 2.40 5.27 10.84
C ASP A 169 3.34 5.59 9.67
N VAL A 170 4.16 6.63 9.79
CA VAL A 170 5.20 6.96 8.81
C VAL A 170 6.21 5.81 8.65
N ARG A 171 6.58 5.15 9.75
CA ARG A 171 7.46 3.97 9.73
C ARG A 171 6.83 2.81 8.96
N ALA A 172 5.57 2.50 9.22
CA ALA A 172 4.86 1.44 8.53
C ALA A 172 4.82 1.70 7.02
N TYR A 173 4.65 2.95 6.57
CA TYR A 173 4.68 3.31 5.15
C TYR A 173 6.04 2.97 4.52
N PHE A 174 7.14 3.30 5.20
CA PHE A 174 8.49 2.94 4.73
C PHE A 174 8.77 1.45 4.81
N LEU A 175 8.21 0.73 5.78
CA LEU A 175 8.32 -0.72 5.82
C LEU A 175 7.62 -1.36 4.64
N THR A 176 6.42 -0.90 4.28
CA THR A 176 5.72 -1.36 3.07
C THR A 176 6.59 -1.15 1.83
N LEU A 177 7.17 0.05 1.66
CA LEU A 177 8.09 0.32 0.55
C LEU A 177 9.32 -0.59 0.57
N GLN A 178 9.91 -0.87 1.74
CA GLN A 178 11.08 -1.73 1.86
C GLN A 178 10.76 -3.19 1.55
N TYR A 179 9.64 -3.71 2.06
CA TYR A 179 9.20 -5.07 1.78
C TYR A 179 8.89 -5.22 0.29
N TRP A 180 8.19 -4.24 -0.30
CA TRP A 180 7.92 -4.25 -1.74
C TRP A 180 9.19 -4.30 -2.60
N LEU A 181 10.21 -3.52 -2.24
CA LEU A 181 11.48 -3.50 -2.96
C LEU A 181 12.35 -4.75 -2.74
N ALA A 182 12.05 -5.56 -1.73
CA ALA A 182 12.77 -6.80 -1.45
C ALA A 182 12.24 -8.00 -2.26
N GLY A 183 10.99 -7.91 -2.75
CA GLY A 183 10.26 -9.01 -3.40
C GLY A 183 9.54 -9.92 -2.41
#